data_AF-A0A1X9ML08-F1
#
_entry.id   AF-A0A1X9ML08-F1
#
_cell.length_a   1.000
_cell.length_b   1.000
_cell.length_c   1.000
_cell.angle_alpha   90.00
_cell.angle_beta   90.00
_cell.angle_gamma   90.00
#
_symmetry.space_group_name_H-M   'P 1'
#
loop_
_entity.id
_entity.type
_entity.pdbx_description
1 polymer ?
#
loop_
_entity_poly.entity_id
_entity_poly.type
_entity_poly.pdbx_seq_one_letter_code
_entity_poly.pdbx_strand_id
1 'polypeptide(L)'
;MRSIMKYMIPAVLFFAAIGLGYELIFNPLGFLTRILMIVGFIAVIFLIYRWFMARKYGVPLFPTQTGPSRAQLKKAKRTSTHRQASTPATATFKSKKPSTLSSKRKQVRPVKKRREDHNLTVIEGKKNKKKNRAFF
;
A
#
# COMPACT_ATOMS: atom_id res chain seq x y z
N MET A 1 17.24 32.24 11.61
CA MET A 1 16.53 31.74 10.41
C MET A 1 15.01 31.68 10.56
N ARG A 2 14.45 31.09 11.64
CA ARG A 2 12.97 30.96 11.81
C ARG A 2 12.20 32.29 11.77
N SER A 3 12.75 33.36 12.34
CA SER A 3 12.11 34.69 12.33
C SER A 3 12.14 35.37 10.96
N ILE A 4 13.17 35.12 10.14
CA ILE A 4 13.23 35.65 8.76
C ILE A 4 12.11 35.04 7.92
N MET A 5 11.87 33.74 8.11
CA MET A 5 10.90 32.97 7.34
C MET A 5 9.46 33.43 7.64
N LYS A 6 9.20 33.91 8.87
CA LYS A 6 7.90 34.48 9.28
C LYS A 6 7.48 35.70 8.45
N TYR A 7 8.44 36.50 8.00
CA TYR A 7 8.16 37.70 7.19
C TYR A 7 8.35 37.45 5.69
N MET A 8 9.29 36.57 5.31
CA MET A 8 9.53 36.24 3.91
C MET A 8 8.40 35.45 3.27
N ILE A 9 7.81 34.48 3.97
CA ILE A 9 6.69 33.69 3.43
C ILE A 9 5.51 34.60 3.02
N PRO A 10 4.97 35.46 3.90
CA PRO A 10 3.85 36.32 3.52
C PRO A 10 4.25 37.37 2.47
N ALA A 11 5.48 37.88 2.49
CA ALA A 11 5.96 38.79 1.46
C ALA A 11 5.96 38.13 0.07
N VAL A 12 6.50 36.92 -0.05
CA VAL A 12 6.50 36.16 -1.30
C VAL A 12 5.08 35.83 -1.74
N LEU A 13 4.20 35.44 -0.81
CA LEU A 13 2.79 35.17 -1.12
C LEU A 13 2.07 36.42 -1.63
N PHE A 14 2.35 37.57 -1.04
CA PHE A 14 1.78 38.85 -1.44
C PHE A 14 2.22 39.24 -2.85
N PHE A 15 3.52 39.17 -3.14
CA PHE A 15 4.03 39.42 -4.50
C PHE A 15 3.51 38.41 -5.51
N ALA A 16 3.37 37.14 -5.13
CA ALA A 16 2.78 36.13 -5.99
C ALA A 16 1.31 36.45 -6.31
N ALA A 17 0.51 36.84 -5.31
CA ALA A 17 -0.89 37.21 -5.52
C ALA A 17 -1.03 38.43 -6.45
N ILE A 18 -0.18 39.45 -6.27
CA ILE A 18 -0.16 40.63 -7.16
C ILE A 18 0.26 40.25 -8.57
N GLY A 19 1.34 39.49 -8.73
CA GLY A 19 1.83 39.08 -10.04
C GLY A 19 0.82 38.23 -10.80
N LEU A 20 0.21 37.27 -10.11
CA LEU A 20 -0.85 36.42 -10.69
C LEU A 20 -2.12 37.22 -11.00
N GLY A 21 -2.52 38.14 -10.12
CA GLY A 21 -3.67 39.01 -10.34
C GLY A 21 -3.47 39.95 -11.54
N TYR A 22 -2.28 40.51 -11.68
CA TYR A 22 -1.91 41.34 -12.83
C TYR A 22 -1.94 40.52 -14.13
N GLU A 23 -1.32 39.34 -14.15
CA GLU A 23 -1.32 38.47 -15.33
C GLU A 23 -2.75 38.04 -15.71
N LEU A 24 -3.61 37.81 -14.72
CA LEU A 24 -5.02 37.44 -14.94
C LEU A 24 -5.86 38.58 -15.53
N ILE A 25 -5.64 39.83 -15.13
CA ILE A 25 -6.40 40.97 -15.64
C ILE A 25 -5.90 41.38 -17.04
N PHE A 26 -4.59 41.49 -17.21
CA PHE A 26 -4.00 42.04 -18.43
C PHE A 26 -3.78 40.98 -19.52
N ASN A 27 -3.59 39.70 -19.15
CA ASN A 27 -3.32 38.60 -20.09
C ASN A 27 -3.91 37.24 -19.63
N PRO A 28 -5.24 37.13 -19.45
CA PRO A 28 -5.88 35.91 -18.93
C PRO A 28 -5.61 34.66 -19.78
N LEU A 29 -5.59 34.82 -21.11
CA LEU A 29 -5.33 33.73 -22.05
C LEU A 29 -3.88 33.23 -21.96
N GLY A 30 -2.91 34.15 -21.83
CA GLY A 30 -1.50 33.81 -21.64
C GLY A 30 -1.28 33.03 -20.34
N PHE A 31 -1.93 33.47 -19.26
CA PHE A 31 -1.88 32.78 -17.98
C PHE A 31 -2.44 31.34 -18.06
N LEU A 32 -3.62 31.17 -18.67
CA LEU A 32 -4.26 29.85 -18.80
C LEU A 32 -3.45 28.90 -19.68
N THR A 33 -2.94 29.37 -20.82
CA THR A 33 -2.10 28.54 -21.70
C THR A 33 -0.82 28.10 -21.00
N ARG A 34 -0.22 28.97 -20.17
CA ARG A 34 0.95 28.63 -19.37
C ARG A 34 0.66 27.56 -18.33
N ILE A 35 -0.46 27.66 -17.60
CA ILE A 35 -0.90 26.60 -16.66
C ILE A 35 -1.11 25.29 -17.42
N LEU A 36 -1.82 25.34 -18.55
CA LEU A 36 -2.11 24.16 -19.35
C LEU A 36 -0.83 23.50 -19.87
N MET A 37 0.16 24.30 -20.28
CA MET A 37 1.47 23.81 -20.71
C MET A 37 2.20 23.12 -19.55
N ILE A 38 2.22 23.71 -18.35
CA ILE A 38 2.85 23.12 -17.16
C ILE A 38 2.18 21.79 -16.80
N VAL A 39 0.85 21.77 -16.73
CA VAL A 39 0.08 20.55 -16.43
C VAL A 39 0.31 19.50 -17.51
N GLY A 40 0.28 19.90 -18.78
CA GLY A 40 0.55 19.02 -19.91
C GLY A 40 1.96 18.43 -19.87
N PHE A 41 2.97 19.24 -19.56
CA PHE A 41 4.35 18.80 -19.43
C PHE A 41 4.52 17.77 -18.30
N ILE A 42 3.93 18.04 -17.12
CA ILE A 42 3.93 17.09 -16.00
C ILE A 42 3.21 15.80 -16.40
N ALA A 43 2.07 15.88 -17.09
CA ALA A 43 1.32 14.72 -17.55
C ALA A 43 2.14 13.87 -18.53
N VAL A 44 2.86 14.50 -19.46
CA VAL A 44 3.75 13.80 -20.41
C VAL A 44 4.87 13.07 -19.66
N ILE A 45 5.56 13.74 -18.74
CA ILE A 45 6.61 13.11 -17.93
C ILE A 45 6.04 11.93 -17.13
N PHE A 46 4.90 12.13 -16.48
CA PHE A 46 4.23 11.08 -15.72
C PHE A 46 3.88 9.88 -16.60
N LEU A 47 3.38 10.11 -17.81
CA LEU A 47 3.02 9.06 -18.74
C LEU A 47 4.24 8.28 -19.24
N ILE A 48 5.34 8.97 -19.55
CA ILE A 48 6.61 8.33 -19.93
C ILE A 48 7.15 7.48 -18.77
N TYR A 49 7.20 8.06 -17.56
CA TYR A 49 7.60 7.33 -16.35
C TYR A 49 6.73 6.10 -16.14
N ARG A 50 5.41 6.24 -16.23
CA ARG A 50 4.45 5.15 -16.03
C ARG A 50 4.62 4.07 -17.09
N TRP A 51 4.81 4.45 -18.35
CA TRP A 51 5.01 3.51 -19.46
C TRP A 51 6.30 2.70 -19.30
N PHE A 52 7.39 3.37 -18.90
CA PHE A 52 8.66 2.70 -18.63
C PHE A 52 8.55 1.70 -17.46
N MET A 53 7.88 2.10 -16.37
CA MET A 53 7.67 1.19 -15.23
C MET A 53 6.75 0.03 -15.58
N ALA A 54 5.72 0.24 -16.40
CA ALA A 54 4.84 -0.84 -16.86
C ALA A 54 5.62 -1.92 -17.61
N ARG A 55 6.56 -1.52 -18.48
CA ARG A 55 7.43 -2.45 -19.23
C ARG A 55 8.42 -3.20 -18.35
N LYS A 56 9.00 -2.55 -17.34
CA LYS A 56 10.03 -3.16 -16.49
C LYS A 56 9.49 -3.97 -15.30
N TYR A 57 8.38 -3.54 -14.72
CA TYR A 57 7.88 -4.07 -13.45
C TYR A 57 6.44 -4.63 -13.53
N GLY A 58 5.84 -4.65 -14.73
CA GLY A 58 4.48 -5.18 -14.92
C GLY A 58 3.39 -4.38 -14.19
N VAL A 59 3.65 -3.11 -13.84
CA VAL A 59 2.65 -2.27 -13.19
C VAL A 59 1.51 -1.94 -14.18
N PRO A 60 0.23 -2.17 -13.80
CA PRO A 60 -0.89 -1.96 -14.71
C PRO A 60 -1.00 -0.48 -15.08
N LEU A 61 -1.23 -0.14 -16.36
CA LEU A 61 -1.31 1.26 -16.81
C LEU A 61 -2.38 2.06 -16.05
N PHE A 62 -3.51 1.42 -15.75
CA PHE A 62 -4.58 1.99 -14.96
C PHE A 62 -4.41 1.62 -13.48
N PRO A 63 -4.74 2.53 -12.55
CA PRO A 63 -4.77 2.21 -11.13
C PRO A 63 -5.87 1.17 -10.88
N THR A 64 -5.53 -0.10 -10.97
CA THR A 64 -6.33 -1.16 -10.37
C THR A 64 -6.30 -0.91 -8.87
N GLN A 65 -7.44 -0.88 -8.19
CA GLN A 65 -7.48 -0.76 -6.73
C GLN A 65 -6.54 -1.82 -6.12
N THR A 66 -5.37 -1.39 -5.63
CA THR A 66 -4.38 -2.24 -4.95
C THR A 66 -4.77 -2.49 -3.51
N GLY A 67 -6.08 -2.60 -3.27
CA GLY A 67 -6.68 -2.82 -1.98
C GLY A 67 -7.59 -4.04 -2.03
N PRO A 68 -7.80 -4.72 -0.91
CA PRO A 68 -8.75 -5.81 -0.84
C PRO A 68 -10.12 -5.30 -1.31
N SER A 69 -10.73 -6.01 -2.26
CA SER A 69 -12.07 -5.67 -2.75
C SER A 69 -13.03 -5.49 -1.57
N ARG A 70 -14.04 -4.62 -1.69
CA ARG A 70 -15.10 -4.46 -0.68
C ARG A 70 -15.68 -5.81 -0.23
N ALA A 71 -15.74 -6.79 -1.14
CA ALA A 71 -16.15 -8.16 -0.83
C ALA A 71 -15.16 -8.92 0.07
N GLN A 72 -13.85 -8.75 -0.15
CA GLN A 72 -12.80 -9.33 0.69
C GLN A 72 -12.78 -8.69 2.09
N LEU A 73 -12.96 -7.36 2.17
CA LEU A 73 -13.13 -6.66 3.44
C LEU A 73 -14.38 -7.13 4.20
N LYS A 74 -15.50 -7.35 3.50
CA LYS A 74 -16.75 -7.86 4.10
C LYS A 74 -16.59 -9.31 4.60
N LYS A 75 -15.87 -10.17 3.87
CA LYS A 75 -15.51 -11.51 4.35
C LYS A 75 -14.59 -11.44 5.57
N ALA A 76 -13.53 -10.63 5.53
CA ALA A 76 -12.60 -10.46 6.65
C ALA A 76 -13.31 -9.99 7.93
N LYS A 77 -14.24 -9.03 7.83
CA LYS A 77 -15.08 -8.57 8.95
C LYS A 77 -15.98 -9.65 9.54
N ARG A 78 -16.49 -10.58 8.71
CA ARG A 78 -17.31 -11.72 9.16
C ARG A 78 -16.46 -12.81 9.81
N THR A 79 -15.24 -13.03 9.30
CA THR A 79 -14.32 -14.04 9.83
C THR A 79 -13.57 -13.56 11.08
N SER A 80 -13.36 -12.24 11.25
CA SER A 80 -12.73 -11.68 12.46
C SER A 80 -13.57 -11.86 13.71
N THR A 81 -14.91 -11.85 13.58
CA THR A 81 -15.82 -12.05 14.71
C THR A 81 -15.89 -13.52 15.16
N HIS A 82 -15.55 -14.48 14.30
CA HIS A 82 -15.65 -15.91 14.61
C HIS A 82 -14.32 -16.53 15.09
N ARG A 83 -13.24 -15.75 15.23
CA ARG A 83 -11.92 -16.21 15.72
C ARG A 83 -11.51 -15.64 17.07
N GLN A 84 -12.46 -15.16 17.87
CA GLN A 84 -12.24 -14.93 19.30
C GLN A 84 -12.77 -16.11 20.12
N ALA A 85 -12.26 -17.30 19.83
CA ALA A 85 -12.29 -18.42 20.76
C ALA A 85 -10.93 -19.11 20.69
N SER A 86 -10.19 -19.02 21.81
CA SER A 86 -8.89 -19.61 22.13
C SER A 86 -7.61 -18.80 21.83
N THR A 87 -6.93 -18.50 22.94
CA THR A 87 -5.56 -18.00 23.20
C THR A 87 -5.26 -16.49 23.12
N PRO A 88 -4.90 -15.85 24.25
CA PRO A 88 -4.44 -14.47 24.26
C PRO A 88 -2.97 -14.42 23.82
N ALA A 89 -2.70 -13.86 22.64
CA ALA A 89 -1.38 -13.35 22.33
C ALA A 89 -1.32 -11.91 22.86
N THR A 90 -0.79 -11.76 24.05
CA THR A 90 -0.51 -10.45 24.68
C THR A 90 0.54 -9.74 23.85
N ALA A 91 0.11 -8.88 22.92
CA ALA A 91 0.96 -7.86 22.33
C ALA A 91 0.80 -6.58 23.13
N THR A 92 1.70 -6.36 24.09
CA THR A 92 1.94 -5.03 24.68
C THR A 92 3.34 -4.60 24.31
N PHE A 93 3.44 -3.74 23.31
CA PHE A 93 4.54 -2.81 23.18
C PHE A 93 4.52 -1.89 24.42
N LYS A 94 5.52 -1.99 25.29
CA LYS A 94 5.93 -0.85 26.13
C LYS A 94 7.46 -0.82 26.25
N SER A 95 8.01 0.25 25.69
CA SER A 95 9.31 0.82 26.04
C SER A 95 9.43 0.99 27.56
N LYS A 96 10.57 0.59 28.12
CA LYS A 96 11.40 1.31 29.13
C LYS A 96 12.45 0.35 29.72
N LYS A 97 13.73 0.66 29.47
CA LYS A 97 14.87 0.30 30.34
C LYS A 97 14.80 1.15 31.64
N PRO A 98 15.65 0.92 32.67
CA PRO A 98 16.33 -0.31 33.11
C PRO A 98 16.21 -0.52 34.64
N SER A 99 16.31 -1.74 35.14
CA SER A 99 16.74 -1.94 36.54
C SER A 99 17.33 -3.34 36.74
N THR A 100 18.65 -3.35 36.89
CA THR A 100 19.44 -4.13 37.86
C THR A 100 19.23 -5.64 37.97
N LEU A 101 20.28 -6.35 37.54
CA LEU A 101 20.94 -7.43 38.27
C LEU A 101 20.07 -8.63 38.71
N SER A 102 20.19 -9.75 37.99
CA SER A 102 20.76 -10.98 38.58
C SER A 102 20.81 -12.12 37.55
N SER A 103 21.97 -12.78 37.57
CA SER A 103 22.36 -14.00 36.87
C SER A 103 21.42 -15.18 37.10
N LYS A 104 21.05 -15.93 36.05
CA LYS A 104 21.27 -17.40 35.98
C LYS A 104 20.77 -18.06 34.67
N ARG A 105 21.74 -18.69 33.99
CA ARG A 105 21.75 -20.07 33.49
C ARG A 105 20.69 -20.51 32.45
N LYS A 106 21.21 -20.79 31.24
CA LYS A 106 20.62 -21.63 30.18
C LYS A 106 20.00 -22.92 30.75
N GLN A 107 18.79 -23.27 30.30
CA GLN A 107 18.29 -24.64 30.34
C GLN A 107 17.80 -25.04 28.94
N VAL A 108 18.24 -26.23 28.53
CA VAL A 108 18.16 -26.78 27.18
C VAL A 108 17.02 -27.81 27.14
N ARG A 109 16.10 -27.65 26.16
CA ARG A 109 15.20 -28.68 25.53
C ARG A 109 14.00 -29.18 26.36
N PRO A 110 12.87 -29.65 25.76
CA PRO A 110 12.79 -30.67 24.69
C PRO A 110 11.95 -30.33 23.43
N VAL A 111 12.38 -30.91 22.31
CA VAL A 111 11.67 -30.96 21.03
C VAL A 111 10.39 -31.76 21.20
N LYS A 112 9.23 -31.13 20.96
CA LYS A 112 7.92 -31.76 21.05
C LYS A 112 7.76 -32.78 19.91
N LYS A 113 7.46 -34.04 20.25
CA LYS A 113 7.22 -35.15 19.32
C LYS A 113 6.27 -34.74 18.17
N ARG A 114 6.66 -35.06 16.94
CA ARG A 114 5.79 -35.02 15.74
C ARG A 114 4.61 -35.98 15.99
N ARG A 115 3.40 -35.55 15.63
CA ARG A 115 2.21 -36.42 15.63
C ARG A 115 2.29 -37.31 14.39
N GLU A 116 2.24 -38.63 14.58
CA GLU A 116 2.44 -39.65 13.53
C GLU A 116 1.23 -39.89 12.62
N ASP A 117 0.02 -39.39 12.96
CA ASP A 117 -1.16 -39.71 12.14
C ASP A 117 -1.56 -38.54 11.24
N HIS A 118 -1.02 -38.54 10.03
CA HIS A 118 -1.53 -37.75 8.92
C HIS A 118 -2.43 -38.66 8.08
N ASN A 119 -3.74 -38.67 8.37
CA ASN A 119 -4.73 -39.36 7.54
C ASN A 119 -4.86 -38.65 6.18
N LEU A 120 -3.95 -38.97 5.27
CA LEU A 120 -4.01 -38.61 3.86
C LEU A 120 -4.93 -39.61 3.17
N THR A 121 -6.20 -39.26 3.01
CA THR A 121 -7.04 -39.97 2.04
C THR A 121 -6.66 -39.48 0.65
N VAL A 122 -6.22 -40.42 -0.19
CA VAL A 122 -6.02 -40.16 -1.61
C VAL A 122 -7.40 -39.87 -2.20
N ILE A 123 -7.65 -38.61 -2.56
CA ILE A 123 -8.77 -38.30 -3.44
C ILE A 123 -8.36 -38.81 -4.81
N GLU A 124 -8.74 -40.05 -5.13
CA GLU A 124 -8.66 -40.58 -6.48
C GLU A 124 -9.62 -39.77 -7.35
N GLY A 125 -9.14 -38.63 -7.86
CA GLY A 125 -9.80 -37.94 -8.95
C GLY A 125 -9.87 -38.87 -10.15
N LYS A 126 -11.01 -38.87 -10.86
CA LYS A 126 -11.26 -39.52 -12.16
C LYS A 126 -10.30 -39.01 -13.27
N LYS A 127 -8.99 -39.16 -13.09
CA LYS A 127 -7.94 -38.65 -13.99
C LYS A 127 -7.97 -39.33 -15.37
N ASN A 128 -8.54 -40.53 -15.46
CA ASN A 128 -8.64 -41.30 -16.70
C ASN A 128 -10.03 -41.30 -17.36
N LYS A 129 -11.02 -40.54 -16.86
CA LYS A 129 -12.34 -40.50 -17.52
C LYS A 129 -12.28 -39.57 -18.74
N LYS A 130 -11.88 -40.11 -19.90
CA LYS A 130 -11.98 -39.42 -21.19
C LYS A 130 -13.43 -38.98 -21.38
N LYS A 131 -13.66 -37.67 -21.51
CA LYS A 131 -14.96 -37.15 -21.94
C LYS A 131 -15.06 -37.43 -23.44
N ASN A 132 -16.00 -38.29 -23.85
CA ASN A 132 -16.39 -38.43 -25.25
C ASN A 132 -16.89 -37.06 -25.73
N ARG A 133 -16.03 -36.31 -26.41
CA ARG A 133 -16.42 -35.11 -27.14
C ARG A 133 -17.08 -35.60 -28.43
N ALA A 134 -18.40 -35.54 -28.50
CA ALA A 134 -19.08 -35.65 -29.77
C ALA A 134 -18.69 -34.42 -30.61
N PHE A 135 -18.16 -34.66 -31.80
CA PHE A 135 -18.05 -33.66 -32.86
C PHE A 135 -19.36 -33.71 -33.64
N PHE A 136 -20.07 -32.58 -33.69
CA PHE A 136 -21.09 -32.27 -34.68
C PHE A 136 -20.79 -30.87 -35.20
#